data_AF-A0A511N2V0-F1
#
_entry.id   AF-A0A511N2V0-F1
#
_cell.length_a   1.000
_cell.length_b   1.000
_cell.length_c   1.000
_cell.angle_alpha   90.00
_cell.angle_beta   90.00
_cell.angle_gamma   90.00
#
_symmetry.space_group_name_H-M   'P 1'
#
loop_
_entity.id
_entity.type
_entity.pdbx_description
1 polymer ?
#
loop_
_entity_poly.entity_id
_entity_poly.type
_entity_poly.pdbx_seq_one_letter_code
_entity_poly.pdbx_strand_id
1 'polypeptide(L)'
;MGRPAALRAINRAQILKRVLREGALSRSELAERTEISSVTVTYIVNDLLEEGVLSEMGRTEGSSGRPAQKVDLNPRGGSILGMDLQPERVLYGVTNARRDRISYQVRNLMNAKDITQTVLEIVEQHMQQPPETGPVRYLCLAVPAPVNAAGEVGSPNSLPELQLADIQHLCQQAGILLKLDNDANLGAQAEQLLGAVRNEQHFAFLLERPTGIGLGLYLDGQLYRGQRGLAGELALVRWPSNRKAVPMEELSGAAQETALAYMVAGLALTLDLSAVVIHQDQAPEQSRLQERLQGLVTGNLRVVNSTLGQNAVVLGALVQGSELFEQALLALPEF
;
A
#
# COMPACT_ATOMS: atom_id res chain seq x y z
N MET A 1 -23.81 -0.71 -33.25
CA MET A 1 -22.67 -1.65 -33.26
C MET A 1 -22.08 -1.95 -31.86
N GLY A 2 -22.83 -1.84 -30.74
CA GLY A 2 -22.24 -1.81 -29.38
C GLY A 2 -22.39 -3.05 -28.47
N ARG A 3 -23.04 -4.14 -28.89
CA ARG A 3 -23.29 -5.33 -28.02
C ARG A 3 -22.12 -6.34 -27.96
N PRO A 4 -21.46 -6.70 -29.09
CA PRO A 4 -20.40 -7.71 -29.08
C PRO A 4 -19.10 -7.26 -28.38
N ALA A 5 -18.72 -5.99 -28.55
CA ALA A 5 -17.50 -5.44 -27.95
C ALA A 5 -17.63 -5.29 -26.42
N ALA A 6 -18.77 -4.79 -25.94
CA ALA A 6 -19.07 -4.71 -24.52
C ALA A 6 -19.09 -6.09 -23.85
N LEU A 7 -19.70 -7.10 -24.51
CA LEU A 7 -19.72 -8.47 -23.99
C LEU A 7 -18.31 -9.07 -23.91
N ARG A 8 -17.45 -8.82 -24.90
CA ARG A 8 -16.05 -9.27 -24.88
C ARG A 8 -15.27 -8.63 -23.72
N ALA A 9 -15.46 -7.34 -23.47
CA ALA A 9 -14.79 -6.65 -22.37
C ALA A 9 -15.26 -7.15 -21.00
N ILE A 10 -16.57 -7.42 -20.84
CA ILE A 10 -17.13 -8.05 -19.62
C ILE A 10 -16.51 -9.44 -19.40
N ASN A 11 -16.48 -10.27 -20.45
CA ASN A 11 -15.89 -11.61 -20.39
C ASN A 11 -14.39 -11.57 -20.05
N ARG A 12 -13.64 -10.62 -20.63
CA ARG A 12 -12.22 -10.37 -20.31
C ARG A 12 -12.03 -10.03 -18.84
N ALA A 13 -12.82 -9.09 -18.32
CA ALA A 13 -12.78 -8.72 -16.91
C ALA A 13 -13.14 -9.89 -15.99
N GLN A 14 -14.12 -10.74 -16.34
CA GLN A 14 -14.47 -11.92 -15.55
C GLN A 14 -13.34 -12.95 -15.51
N ILE A 15 -12.70 -13.23 -16.66
CA ILE A 15 -11.54 -14.12 -16.73
C ILE A 15 -10.39 -13.59 -15.87
N LEU A 16 -10.05 -12.31 -16.01
CA LEU A 16 -8.98 -11.69 -15.22
C LEU A 16 -9.30 -11.69 -13.72
N LYS A 17 -10.55 -11.42 -13.31
CA LYS A 17 -10.97 -11.52 -11.89
C LYS A 17 -10.74 -12.92 -11.32
N ARG A 18 -11.02 -13.98 -12.10
CA ARG A 18 -10.76 -15.36 -11.68
C ARG A 18 -9.28 -15.61 -11.50
N VAL A 19 -8.47 -15.26 -12.50
CA VAL A 19 -7.01 -15.41 -12.41
C VAL A 19 -6.49 -14.63 -11.20
N LEU A 20 -6.81 -13.35 -11.06
CA LEU A 20 -6.40 -12.50 -9.94
C LEU A 20 -6.71 -13.12 -8.58
N ARG A 21 -7.92 -13.65 -8.39
CA ARG A 21 -8.36 -14.22 -7.11
C ARG A 21 -7.81 -15.62 -6.83
N GLU A 22 -7.68 -16.45 -7.85
CA GLU A 22 -7.51 -17.90 -7.70
C GLU A 22 -6.14 -18.42 -8.17
N GLY A 23 -5.31 -17.56 -8.78
CA GLY A 23 -4.00 -17.92 -9.28
C GLY A 23 -4.05 -18.62 -10.64
N ALA A 24 -3.07 -19.50 -10.87
CA ALA A 24 -2.92 -20.24 -12.10
C ALA A 24 -4.10 -21.19 -12.39
N LEU A 25 -4.81 -20.94 -13.50
CA LEU A 25 -5.97 -21.71 -13.96
C LEU A 25 -5.80 -22.21 -15.39
N SER A 26 -6.30 -23.39 -15.69
CA SER A 26 -6.42 -23.90 -17.06
C SER A 26 -7.58 -23.23 -17.79
N ARG A 27 -7.55 -23.24 -19.14
CA ARG A 27 -8.64 -22.72 -19.97
C ARG A 27 -9.98 -23.43 -19.68
N SER A 28 -9.96 -24.72 -19.34
CA SER A 28 -11.16 -25.47 -18.94
C SER A 28 -11.69 -25.04 -17.57
N GLU A 29 -10.81 -24.84 -16.58
CA GLU A 29 -11.22 -24.31 -15.26
C GLU A 29 -11.79 -22.88 -15.40
N LEU A 30 -11.19 -22.05 -16.26
CA LEU A 30 -11.73 -20.72 -16.55
C LEU A 30 -13.12 -20.78 -17.17
N ALA A 31 -13.35 -21.65 -18.16
CA ALA A 31 -14.67 -21.83 -18.77
C ALA A 31 -15.73 -22.29 -17.76
N GLU A 32 -15.39 -23.27 -16.91
CA GLU A 32 -16.27 -23.77 -15.86
C GLU A 32 -16.60 -22.68 -14.82
N ARG A 33 -15.60 -21.97 -14.31
CA ARG A 33 -15.77 -20.97 -13.23
C ARG A 33 -16.39 -19.66 -13.68
N THR A 34 -16.31 -19.34 -14.97
CA THR A 34 -16.90 -18.12 -15.53
C THR A 34 -18.24 -18.38 -16.23
N GLU A 35 -18.60 -19.64 -16.45
CA GLU A 35 -19.75 -20.06 -17.29
C GLU A 35 -19.68 -19.52 -18.73
N ILE A 36 -18.48 -19.12 -19.18
CA ILE A 36 -18.21 -18.68 -20.56
C ILE A 36 -17.86 -19.89 -21.41
N SER A 37 -18.32 -19.91 -22.67
CA SER A 37 -18.01 -21.01 -23.59
C SER A 37 -16.50 -21.20 -23.80
N SER A 38 -16.04 -22.45 -23.90
CA SER A 38 -14.61 -22.78 -24.05
C SER A 38 -13.94 -22.11 -25.25
N VAL A 39 -14.70 -21.89 -26.34
CA VAL A 39 -14.22 -21.16 -27.54
C VAL A 39 -13.93 -19.69 -27.20
N THR A 40 -14.83 -19.03 -26.48
CA THR A 40 -14.68 -17.62 -26.08
C THR A 40 -13.56 -17.46 -25.06
N VAL A 41 -13.44 -18.36 -24.08
CA VAL A 41 -12.32 -18.35 -23.13
C VAL A 41 -10.99 -18.52 -23.85
N THR A 42 -10.89 -19.47 -24.77
CA THR A 42 -9.66 -19.68 -25.54
C THR A 42 -9.24 -18.44 -26.30
N TYR A 43 -10.20 -17.78 -26.97
CA TYR A 43 -9.95 -16.55 -27.71
C TYR A 43 -9.44 -15.43 -26.79
N ILE A 44 -10.14 -15.14 -25.70
CA ILE A 44 -9.76 -14.06 -24.76
C ILE A 44 -8.43 -14.37 -24.06
N VAL A 45 -8.19 -15.62 -23.67
CA VAL A 45 -6.91 -16.01 -23.04
C VAL A 45 -5.76 -15.84 -24.03
N ASN A 46 -5.96 -16.17 -25.30
CA ASN A 46 -4.92 -15.95 -26.32
C ASN A 46 -4.66 -14.46 -26.55
N ASP A 47 -5.70 -13.61 -26.61
CA ASP A 47 -5.50 -12.15 -26.67
C ASP A 47 -4.68 -11.66 -25.46
N LEU A 48 -5.01 -12.10 -24.25
CA LEU A 48 -4.31 -11.71 -23.03
C LEU A 48 -2.85 -12.23 -22.96
N LEU A 49 -2.56 -13.36 -23.59
CA LEU A 49 -1.20 -13.88 -23.75
C LEU A 49 -0.40 -13.06 -24.77
N GLU A 50 -1.03 -12.68 -25.89
CA GLU A 50 -0.44 -11.81 -26.91
C GLU A 50 -0.18 -10.39 -26.38
N GLU A 51 -1.07 -9.86 -25.56
CA GLU A 51 -0.91 -8.59 -24.83
C GLU A 51 0.17 -8.67 -23.73
N GLY A 52 0.62 -9.88 -23.36
CA GLY A 52 1.58 -10.10 -22.27
C GLY A 52 1.00 -9.85 -20.87
N VAL A 53 -0.33 -9.80 -20.73
CA VAL A 53 -1.03 -9.70 -19.44
C VAL A 53 -1.01 -11.03 -18.70
N LEU A 54 -1.22 -12.13 -19.43
CA LEU A 54 -1.08 -13.49 -18.93
C LEU A 54 0.22 -14.12 -19.43
N SER A 55 0.66 -15.16 -18.74
CA SER A 55 1.73 -16.06 -19.20
C SER A 55 1.34 -17.51 -18.93
N GLU A 56 1.83 -18.42 -19.76
CA GLU A 56 1.64 -19.86 -19.54
C GLU A 56 2.60 -20.33 -18.45
N MET A 57 2.06 -20.98 -17.42
CA MET A 57 2.87 -21.59 -16.37
C MET A 57 3.49 -22.88 -16.89
N GLY A 58 4.76 -23.12 -16.55
CA GLY A 58 5.47 -24.34 -16.90
C GLY A 58 4.77 -25.60 -16.40
N ARG A 59 5.10 -26.75 -17.00
CA ARG A 59 4.54 -28.07 -16.62
C ARG A 59 4.74 -28.31 -15.12
N THR A 60 3.67 -28.52 -14.36
CA THR A 60 3.77 -29.13 -13.03
C THR A 60 4.33 -30.54 -13.21
N GLU A 61 5.55 -30.78 -12.71
CA GLU A 61 6.12 -32.12 -12.62
C GLU A 61 5.26 -32.96 -11.67
N GLY A 62 4.75 -34.10 -12.14
CA GLY A 62 4.07 -35.09 -11.28
C GLY A 62 2.62 -35.43 -11.60
N SER A 63 1.94 -34.79 -12.56
CA SER A 63 0.59 -35.23 -12.96
C SER A 63 0.64 -36.27 -14.08
N SER A 64 0.21 -37.50 -13.79
CA SER A 64 -0.09 -38.54 -14.77
C SER A 64 -1.25 -38.08 -15.68
N GLY A 65 -0.97 -37.88 -16.97
CA GLY A 65 -1.89 -37.35 -17.98
C GLY A 65 -1.29 -36.16 -18.75
N ARG A 66 -1.86 -35.76 -19.90
CA ARG A 66 -1.44 -34.53 -20.61
C ARG A 66 -1.88 -33.34 -19.74
N PRO A 67 -0.98 -32.67 -19.00
CA PRO A 67 -1.41 -31.65 -18.04
C PRO A 67 -2.01 -30.49 -18.82
N ALA A 68 -3.19 -30.00 -18.39
CA ALA A 68 -3.76 -28.80 -18.98
C ALA A 68 -2.83 -27.61 -18.69
N GLN A 69 -2.42 -26.91 -19.75
CA GLN A 69 -1.53 -25.75 -19.63
C GLN A 69 -2.27 -24.64 -18.89
N LYS A 70 -1.78 -24.29 -17.70
CA LYS A 70 -2.34 -23.23 -16.86
C LYS A 70 -1.82 -21.87 -17.31
N VAL A 71 -2.65 -20.86 -17.15
CA VAL A 71 -2.30 -19.45 -17.33
C VAL A 71 -2.40 -18.72 -16.00
N ASP A 72 -1.49 -17.79 -15.77
CA ASP A 72 -1.52 -16.84 -14.65
C ASP A 72 -1.13 -15.45 -15.15
N LEU A 73 -1.26 -14.42 -14.32
CA LEU A 73 -0.68 -13.11 -14.58
C LEU A 73 0.78 -13.27 -14.98
N ASN A 74 1.19 -12.54 -16.01
CA ASN A 74 2.58 -12.50 -16.42
C ASN A 74 3.41 -11.85 -15.30
N PRO A 75 4.31 -12.60 -14.62
CA PRO A 75 5.14 -12.03 -13.56
C PRO A 75 6.13 -10.98 -14.08
N ARG A 76 6.29 -10.87 -15.41
CA ARG A 76 7.10 -9.88 -16.13
C ARG A 76 6.28 -8.79 -16.84
N GLY A 77 4.96 -8.74 -16.61
CA GLY A 77 4.06 -7.80 -17.29
C GLY A 77 4.19 -6.35 -16.80
N GLY A 78 4.89 -6.11 -15.70
CA GLY A 78 5.13 -4.79 -15.14
C GLY A 78 5.47 -4.85 -13.66
N SER A 79 6.17 -3.81 -13.23
CA SER A 79 6.65 -3.63 -11.86
C SER A 79 5.91 -2.49 -11.16
N ILE A 80 5.76 -2.65 -9.86
CA ILE A 80 5.26 -1.65 -8.93
C ILE A 80 6.44 -1.23 -8.06
N LEU A 81 6.69 0.08 -8.00
CA LEU A 81 7.72 0.70 -7.17
C LEU A 81 7.02 1.41 -6.01
N GLY A 82 7.30 1.01 -4.79
CA GLY A 82 6.77 1.63 -3.58
C GLY A 82 7.90 2.30 -2.82
N MET A 83 7.73 3.55 -2.40
CA MET A 83 8.76 4.31 -1.69
C MET A 83 8.19 4.88 -0.39
N ASP A 84 8.98 4.80 0.67
CA ASP A 84 8.79 5.50 1.93
C ASP A 84 9.81 6.64 1.99
N LEU A 85 9.30 7.87 1.87
CA LEU A 85 10.11 9.08 1.81
C LEU A 85 10.25 9.65 3.22
N GLN A 86 11.48 9.73 3.73
CA GLN A 86 11.79 10.38 5.00
C GLN A 86 12.94 11.38 4.79
N PRO A 87 13.06 12.44 5.62
CA PRO A 87 14.09 13.48 5.46
C PRO A 87 15.53 12.94 5.35
N GLU A 88 15.81 11.83 6.02
CA GLU A 88 17.13 11.20 6.10
C GLU A 88 17.32 10.00 5.16
N ARG A 89 16.25 9.50 4.51
CA ARG A 89 16.34 8.31 3.64
C ARG A 89 15.14 8.13 2.71
N VAL A 90 15.37 7.43 1.61
CA VAL A 90 14.34 6.76 0.81
C VAL A 90 14.48 5.25 0.98
N LEU A 91 13.54 4.63 1.67
CA LEU A 91 13.38 3.17 1.64
C LEU A 91 12.42 2.85 0.49
N TYR A 92 12.77 1.94 -0.40
CA TYR A 92 11.88 1.56 -1.49
C TYR A 92 11.92 0.07 -1.76
N GLY A 93 10.85 -0.42 -2.35
CA GLY A 93 10.75 -1.79 -2.80
C GLY A 93 10.15 -1.90 -4.18
N VAL A 94 10.41 -3.02 -4.83
CA VAL A 94 9.88 -3.34 -6.15
C VAL A 94 9.20 -4.69 -6.12
N THR A 95 8.04 -4.79 -6.76
CA THR A 95 7.33 -6.05 -6.90
C THR A 95 6.51 -6.14 -8.19
N ASN A 96 5.97 -7.33 -8.47
CA ASN A 96 4.98 -7.53 -9.52
C ASN A 96 3.56 -7.48 -8.95
N ALA A 97 2.55 -7.60 -9.82
CA ALA A 97 1.15 -7.63 -9.41
C ALA A 97 0.78 -8.72 -8.39
N ARG A 98 1.50 -9.86 -8.39
CA ARG A 98 1.28 -10.97 -7.46
C ARG A 98 1.90 -10.73 -6.08
N ARG A 99 2.80 -9.76 -5.94
CA ARG A 99 3.59 -9.51 -4.74
C ARG A 99 4.42 -10.72 -4.28
N ASP A 100 4.75 -11.62 -5.20
CA ASP A 100 5.51 -12.86 -4.90
C ASP A 100 7.04 -12.65 -4.95
N ARG A 101 7.48 -11.49 -5.44
CA ARG A 101 8.88 -11.08 -5.52
C ARG A 101 9.00 -9.67 -4.97
N ILE A 102 9.53 -9.51 -3.77
CA ILE A 102 9.76 -8.18 -3.19
C ILE A 102 11.24 -8.03 -2.90
N SER A 103 11.86 -7.01 -3.48
CA SER A 103 13.20 -6.56 -3.11
C SER A 103 13.09 -5.20 -2.43
N TYR A 104 13.94 -4.95 -1.44
CA TYR A 104 14.02 -3.67 -0.73
C TYR A 104 15.41 -3.07 -0.87
N GLN A 105 15.47 -1.75 -0.98
CA GLN A 105 16.70 -0.97 -1.01
C GLN A 105 16.52 0.32 -0.22
N VAL A 106 17.63 0.82 0.32
CA VAL A 106 17.68 2.11 1.04
C VAL A 106 18.65 3.03 0.32
N ARG A 107 18.27 4.30 0.19
CA ARG A 107 19.18 5.41 -0.12
C ARG A 107 19.15 6.37 1.06
N ASN A 108 20.29 6.51 1.74
CA ASN A 108 20.41 7.50 2.82
C ASN A 108 20.66 8.89 2.22
N LEU A 109 20.07 9.91 2.82
CA LEU A 109 20.18 11.30 2.42
C LEU A 109 21.06 12.05 3.40
N MET A 110 21.93 12.90 2.88
CA MET A 110 22.69 13.84 3.71
C MET A 110 21.86 15.09 4.05
N ASN A 111 20.90 15.43 3.18
CA ASN A 111 20.00 16.56 3.35
C ASN A 111 18.61 16.24 2.80
N ALA A 112 17.55 16.64 3.52
CA ALA A 112 16.17 16.50 3.08
C ALA A 112 15.91 17.16 1.71
N LYS A 113 16.66 18.20 1.35
CA LYS A 113 16.58 18.89 0.05
C LYS A 113 16.90 17.98 -1.14
N ASP A 114 17.65 16.90 -0.91
CA ASP A 114 18.06 15.96 -1.96
C ASP A 114 16.97 14.91 -2.27
N ILE A 115 15.85 14.92 -1.51
CA ILE A 115 14.77 13.92 -1.63
C ILE A 115 14.21 13.83 -3.05
N THR A 116 13.93 14.97 -3.68
CA THR A 116 13.34 15.01 -5.03
C THR A 116 14.30 14.38 -6.04
N GLN A 117 15.55 14.83 -6.04
CA GLN A 117 16.58 14.32 -6.95
C GLN A 117 16.81 12.82 -6.76
N THR A 118 16.83 12.37 -5.50
CA THR A 118 17.00 10.94 -5.19
C THR A 118 15.83 10.09 -5.71
N VAL A 119 14.59 10.57 -5.58
CA VAL A 119 13.42 9.87 -6.14
C VAL A 119 13.51 9.79 -7.67
N LEU A 120 13.85 10.90 -8.34
CA LEU A 120 14.02 10.92 -9.80
C LEU A 120 15.11 9.93 -10.25
N GLU A 121 16.27 9.92 -9.60
CA GLU A 121 17.37 9.00 -9.90
C GLU A 121 16.96 7.53 -9.72
N ILE A 122 16.23 7.20 -8.66
CA ILE A 122 15.74 5.83 -8.43
C ILE A 122 14.78 5.44 -9.57
N VAL A 123 13.84 6.31 -9.95
CA VAL A 123 12.88 6.01 -11.02
C VAL A 123 13.60 5.84 -12.35
N GLU A 124 14.49 6.77 -12.72
CA GLU A 124 15.28 6.72 -13.94
C GLU A 124 16.16 5.46 -14.01
N GLN A 125 16.79 5.07 -12.89
CA GLN A 125 17.57 3.84 -12.81
C GLN A 125 16.71 2.62 -13.18
N HIS A 126 15.49 2.52 -12.64
CA HIS A 126 14.57 1.41 -12.93
C HIS A 126 13.93 1.51 -14.33
N MET A 127 13.94 2.68 -14.97
CA MET A 127 13.56 2.83 -16.37
C MET A 127 14.68 2.36 -17.31
N GLN A 128 15.94 2.72 -17.02
CA GLN A 128 17.10 2.31 -17.81
C GLN A 128 17.42 0.83 -17.65
N GLN A 129 17.24 0.29 -16.44
CA GLN A 129 17.46 -1.11 -16.10
C GLN A 129 16.19 -1.67 -15.42
N PRO A 130 15.18 -2.06 -16.22
CA PRO A 130 13.95 -2.63 -15.69
C PRO A 130 14.21 -3.85 -14.79
N PRO A 131 13.45 -3.99 -13.69
CA PRO A 131 13.42 -5.21 -12.90
C PRO A 131 13.15 -6.46 -13.75
N GLU A 132 13.48 -7.64 -13.21
CA GLU A 132 13.09 -8.91 -13.84
C GLU A 132 11.57 -9.04 -14.05
N THR A 133 10.79 -8.33 -13.24
CA THR A 133 9.32 -8.24 -13.28
C THR A 133 8.80 -7.31 -14.39
N GLY A 134 9.68 -6.71 -15.19
CA GLY A 134 9.33 -5.85 -16.33
C GLY A 134 9.38 -4.35 -16.00
N PRO A 135 8.91 -3.49 -16.92
CA PRO A 135 8.99 -2.04 -16.75
C PRO A 135 8.17 -1.56 -15.56
N VAL A 136 8.61 -0.50 -14.88
CA VAL A 136 7.81 0.16 -13.84
C VAL A 136 6.54 0.73 -14.46
N ARG A 137 5.38 0.34 -13.93
CA ARG A 137 4.06 0.80 -14.37
C ARG A 137 3.38 1.67 -13.31
N TYR A 138 3.73 1.45 -12.05
CA TYR A 138 3.13 2.13 -10.90
C TYR A 138 4.22 2.60 -9.95
N LEU A 139 4.08 3.84 -9.47
CA LEU A 139 4.89 4.41 -8.41
C LEU A 139 3.95 4.85 -7.29
N CYS A 140 4.16 4.34 -6.07
CA CYS A 140 3.49 4.83 -4.87
C CYS A 140 4.50 5.48 -3.94
N LEU A 141 4.23 6.72 -3.52
CA LEU A 141 5.04 7.47 -2.57
C LEU A 141 4.30 7.59 -1.23
N ALA A 142 4.87 7.02 -0.17
CA ALA A 142 4.48 7.33 1.19
C ALA A 142 5.16 8.63 1.62
N VAL A 143 4.35 9.58 2.09
CA VAL A 143 4.83 10.88 2.59
C VAL A 143 4.43 11.08 4.05
N PRO A 144 5.31 11.63 4.90
CA PRO A 144 5.02 11.99 6.29
C PRO A 144 4.24 13.32 6.34
N ALA A 145 3.04 13.28 5.77
CA ALA A 145 2.12 14.41 5.65
C ALA A 145 0.68 13.90 5.43
N PRO A 146 -0.34 14.70 5.76
CA PRO A 146 -1.71 14.38 5.38
C PRO A 146 -1.85 14.32 3.86
N VAL A 147 -2.59 13.34 3.36
CA VAL A 147 -2.92 13.22 1.93
C VAL A 147 -4.43 13.01 1.78
N ASN A 148 -5.09 13.95 1.09
CA ASN A 148 -6.52 13.90 0.89
C ASN A 148 -6.92 12.87 -0.21
N ALA A 149 -8.22 12.67 -0.40
CA ALA A 149 -8.73 11.70 -1.39
C ALA A 149 -8.37 12.05 -2.85
N ALA A 150 -8.06 13.32 -3.14
CA ALA A 150 -7.59 13.76 -4.46
C ALA A 150 -6.07 13.56 -4.66
N GLY A 151 -5.35 13.09 -3.64
CA GLY A 151 -3.90 12.91 -3.67
C GLY A 151 -3.12 14.20 -3.40
N GLU A 152 -3.77 15.24 -2.89
CA GLU A 152 -3.10 16.50 -2.53
C GLU A 152 -2.47 16.39 -1.15
N VAL A 153 -1.20 16.81 -1.06
CA VAL A 153 -0.42 16.83 0.18
C VAL A 153 -0.79 18.06 1.01
N GLY A 154 -1.16 17.83 2.26
CA GLY A 154 -1.58 18.84 3.23
C GLY A 154 -0.47 19.31 4.17
N SER A 155 -0.87 19.86 5.31
CA SER A 155 0.03 20.29 6.40
C SER A 155 -0.47 19.75 7.75
N PRO A 156 0.44 19.39 8.69
CA PRO A 156 1.89 19.56 8.65
C PRO A 156 2.57 18.64 7.62
N ASN A 157 3.71 19.07 7.06
CA ASN A 157 4.45 18.31 6.05
C ASN A 157 5.92 18.25 6.45
N SER A 158 6.43 17.04 6.71
CA SER A 158 7.83 16.82 7.09
C SER A 158 8.79 16.76 5.88
N LEU A 159 8.27 16.91 4.65
CA LEU A 159 9.03 17.04 3.40
C LEU A 159 8.61 18.28 2.60
N PRO A 160 8.77 19.51 3.13
CA PRO A 160 8.37 20.73 2.42
C PRO A 160 9.20 21.01 1.16
N GLU A 161 10.40 20.43 1.03
CA GLU A 161 11.29 20.59 -0.14
C GLU A 161 11.02 19.57 -1.27
N LEU A 162 10.08 18.63 -1.08
CA LEU A 162 9.70 17.67 -2.11
C LEU A 162 8.99 18.38 -3.26
N GLN A 163 9.62 18.43 -4.42
CA GLN A 163 9.05 19.02 -5.64
C GLN A 163 8.24 17.96 -6.38
N LEU A 164 7.00 17.77 -5.93
CA LEU A 164 6.11 16.74 -6.49
C LEU A 164 5.84 16.93 -8.00
N ALA A 165 5.83 18.17 -8.48
CA ALA A 165 5.62 18.48 -9.88
C ALA A 165 6.66 17.84 -10.81
N ASP A 166 7.92 17.78 -10.38
CA ASP A 166 9.01 17.18 -11.17
C ASP A 166 8.83 15.67 -11.30
N ILE A 167 8.45 15.01 -10.19
CA ILE A 167 8.17 13.57 -10.16
C ILE A 167 6.93 13.25 -11.00
N GLN A 168 5.88 14.06 -10.90
CA GLN A 168 4.68 13.95 -11.73
C GLN A 168 5.01 14.09 -13.22
N HIS A 169 5.87 15.06 -13.58
CA HIS A 169 6.29 15.27 -14.96
C HIS A 169 7.04 14.05 -15.52
N LEU A 170 8.02 13.53 -14.78
CA LEU A 170 8.76 12.32 -15.16
C LEU A 170 7.82 11.13 -15.33
N CYS A 171 6.92 10.90 -14.35
CA CYS A 171 5.98 9.78 -14.40
C CYS A 171 5.03 9.89 -15.60
N GLN A 172 4.53 11.09 -15.90
CA GLN A 172 3.67 11.32 -17.06
C GLN A 172 4.40 11.03 -18.38
N GLN A 173 5.65 11.48 -18.53
CA GLN A 173 6.47 11.19 -19.71
C GLN A 173 6.77 9.69 -19.86
N ALA A 174 6.97 8.99 -18.74
CA ALA A 174 7.28 7.57 -18.71
C ALA A 174 6.04 6.65 -18.79
N GLY A 175 4.82 7.20 -18.72
CA GLY A 175 3.59 6.42 -18.63
C GLY A 175 3.47 5.61 -17.33
N ILE A 176 4.06 6.13 -16.24
CA ILE A 176 4.00 5.55 -14.89
C ILE A 176 2.82 6.19 -14.16
N LEU A 177 1.94 5.37 -13.59
CA LEU A 177 0.86 5.84 -12.74
C LEU A 177 1.41 6.13 -11.34
N LEU A 178 1.41 7.41 -10.98
CA LEU A 178 1.88 7.91 -9.69
C LEU A 178 0.71 8.02 -8.71
N LYS A 179 0.91 7.53 -7.48
CA LYS A 179 0.03 7.77 -6.35
C LYS A 179 0.84 8.19 -5.12
N LEU A 180 0.20 8.97 -4.26
CA LEU A 180 0.74 9.40 -2.98
C LEU A 180 -0.23 9.04 -1.88
N ASP A 181 0.31 8.76 -0.70
CA ASP A 181 -0.47 8.55 0.49
C ASP A 181 0.33 8.86 1.75
N ASN A 182 -0.38 9.05 2.85
CA ASN A 182 0.24 9.20 4.16
C ASN A 182 0.91 7.88 4.59
N ASP A 183 2.08 7.98 5.19
CA ASP A 183 2.87 6.82 5.63
C ASP A 183 2.16 5.94 6.67
N ALA A 184 1.47 6.54 7.66
CA ALA A 184 0.69 5.79 8.64
C ALA A 184 -0.52 5.09 8.01
N ASN A 185 -1.18 5.70 7.02
CA ASN A 185 -2.25 5.05 6.24
C ASN A 185 -1.74 3.84 5.47
N LEU A 186 -0.58 3.95 4.82
CA LEU A 186 0.01 2.82 4.09
C LEU A 186 0.46 1.71 5.04
N GLY A 187 1.05 2.07 6.19
CA GLY A 187 1.36 1.10 7.24
C GLY A 187 0.12 0.34 7.73
N ALA A 188 -1.00 1.04 7.93
CA ALA A 188 -2.28 0.41 8.28
C ALA A 188 -2.74 -0.57 7.19
N GLN A 189 -2.72 -0.15 5.91
CA GLN A 189 -3.12 -1.01 4.80
C GLN A 189 -2.25 -2.27 4.69
N ALA A 190 -0.94 -2.14 4.93
CA ALA A 190 -0.02 -3.26 4.92
C ALA A 190 -0.33 -4.27 6.04
N GLU A 191 -0.51 -3.79 7.27
CA GLU A 191 -0.80 -4.62 8.44
C GLU A 191 -2.16 -5.33 8.33
N GLN A 192 -3.16 -4.69 7.71
CA GLN A 192 -4.46 -5.30 7.44
C GLN A 192 -4.39 -6.45 6.44
N LEU A 193 -3.48 -6.37 5.46
CA LEU A 193 -3.41 -7.36 4.42
C LEU A 193 -2.43 -8.49 4.73
N LEU A 194 -1.30 -8.14 5.36
CA LEU A 194 -0.13 -9.01 5.49
C LEU A 194 0.34 -9.21 6.95
N GLY A 195 -0.14 -8.39 7.88
CA GLY A 195 0.45 -8.28 9.22
C GLY A 195 -0.44 -8.73 10.38
N ALA A 196 -0.29 -8.04 11.52
CA ALA A 196 -0.77 -8.39 12.86
C ALA A 196 -2.30 -8.31 13.00
N VAL A 197 -2.94 -7.59 12.09
CA VAL A 197 -4.39 -7.33 12.07
C VAL A 197 -5.00 -7.80 10.76
N ARG A 198 -4.49 -8.94 10.24
CA ARG A 198 -4.96 -9.50 8.98
C ARG A 198 -6.47 -9.74 8.98
N ASN A 199 -7.17 -9.20 7.98
CA ASN A 199 -8.63 -9.26 7.81
C ASN A 199 -9.45 -8.48 8.85
N GLU A 200 -8.82 -7.76 9.79
CA GLU A 200 -9.55 -6.86 10.68
C GLU A 200 -10.17 -5.71 9.88
N GLN A 201 -11.32 -5.23 10.35
CA GLN A 201 -12.10 -4.19 9.68
C GLN A 201 -12.06 -2.85 10.43
N HIS A 202 -11.75 -2.86 11.73
CA HIS A 202 -11.76 -1.69 12.62
C HIS A 202 -10.52 -1.69 13.52
N PHE A 203 -9.48 -0.97 13.15
CA PHE A 203 -8.26 -0.85 13.95
C PHE A 203 -7.54 0.48 13.70
N ALA A 204 -6.57 0.80 14.53
CA ALA A 204 -5.64 1.92 14.32
C ALA A 204 -4.20 1.43 14.17
N PHE A 205 -3.43 2.06 13.30
CA PHE A 205 -1.99 1.85 13.15
C PHE A 205 -1.27 3.11 13.61
N LEU A 206 -0.51 3.00 14.69
CA LEU A 206 0.26 4.07 15.29
C LEU A 206 1.70 3.99 14.81
N LEU A 207 2.13 4.96 14.02
CA LEU A 207 3.47 5.07 13.45
C LEU A 207 4.28 6.09 14.24
N GLU A 208 5.34 5.65 14.92
CA GLU A 208 6.25 6.53 15.65
C GLU A 208 7.60 6.64 14.94
N ARG A 209 7.95 7.87 14.54
CA ARG A 209 9.17 8.19 13.78
C ARG A 209 9.79 9.50 14.25
N PRO A 210 11.07 9.78 13.91
CA PRO A 210 11.68 11.08 14.16
C PRO A 210 10.92 12.25 13.51
N THR A 211 10.23 12.00 12.40
CA THR A 211 9.37 12.96 11.69
C THR A 211 8.06 13.26 12.39
N GLY A 212 7.70 12.49 13.42
CA GLY A 212 6.50 12.67 14.21
C GLY A 212 5.74 11.38 14.47
N ILE A 213 4.52 11.55 15.00
CA ILE A 213 3.58 10.47 15.27
C ILE A 213 2.47 10.53 14.22
N GLY A 214 2.28 9.44 13.47
CA GLY A 214 1.17 9.25 12.55
C GLY A 214 0.17 8.23 13.08
N LEU A 215 -1.12 8.39 12.77
CA LEU A 215 -2.16 7.43 13.11
C LEU A 215 -3.00 7.09 11.86
N GLY A 216 -2.81 5.91 11.30
CA GLY A 216 -3.68 5.38 10.26
C GLY A 216 -4.95 4.79 10.89
N LEU A 217 -6.13 5.25 10.47
CA LEU A 217 -7.41 4.68 10.91
C LEU A 217 -7.98 3.80 9.81
N TYR A 218 -8.31 2.56 10.16
CA TYR A 218 -8.94 1.61 9.25
C TYR A 218 -10.30 1.21 9.82
N LEU A 219 -11.38 1.66 9.19
CA LEU A 219 -12.76 1.51 9.67
C LEU A 219 -13.62 0.95 8.54
N ASP A 220 -14.52 0.02 8.85
CA ASP A 220 -15.41 -0.63 7.87
C ASP A 220 -14.65 -1.23 6.67
N GLY A 221 -13.45 -1.77 6.91
CA GLY A 221 -12.67 -2.38 5.85
C GLY A 221 -11.96 -1.38 4.94
N GLN A 222 -11.85 -0.10 5.33
CA GLN A 222 -11.27 0.94 4.50
C GLN A 222 -10.45 1.95 5.32
N LEU A 223 -9.48 2.59 4.68
CA LEU A 223 -8.76 3.71 5.28
C LEU A 223 -9.72 4.89 5.50
N TYR A 224 -9.86 5.31 6.75
CA TYR A 224 -10.64 6.47 7.13
C TYR A 224 -9.76 7.73 7.12
N ARG A 225 -9.94 8.57 6.09
CA ARG A 225 -9.17 9.81 5.88
C ARG A 225 -9.80 11.05 6.51
N GLY A 226 -11.07 10.95 6.91
CA GLY A 226 -11.89 12.09 7.32
C GLY A 226 -12.16 13.08 6.18
N GLN A 227 -12.90 14.15 6.50
CA GLN A 227 -13.40 15.12 5.51
C GLN A 227 -12.29 15.85 4.73
N ARG A 228 -11.15 16.10 5.38
CA ARG A 228 -10.04 16.91 4.85
C ARG A 228 -8.76 16.14 4.60
N GLY A 229 -8.77 14.82 4.79
CA GLY A 229 -7.54 14.01 4.80
C GLY A 229 -6.70 14.14 6.08
N LEU A 230 -7.25 14.70 7.16
CA LEU A 230 -6.56 14.98 8.42
C LEU A 230 -6.93 13.98 9.54
N ALA A 231 -7.63 12.89 9.24
CA ALA A 231 -7.94 11.89 10.25
C ALA A 231 -6.64 11.26 10.76
N GLY A 232 -6.49 11.18 12.09
CA GLY A 232 -5.29 10.62 12.71
C GLY A 232 -4.09 11.56 12.84
N GLU A 233 -4.23 12.83 12.46
CA GLU A 233 -3.19 13.86 12.65
C GLU A 233 -3.08 14.29 14.13
N LEU A 234 -2.57 13.40 14.97
CA LEU A 234 -2.48 13.60 16.43
C LEU A 234 -1.54 14.75 16.81
N ALA A 235 -0.57 15.09 15.94
CA ALA A 235 0.32 16.24 16.13
C ALA A 235 -0.44 17.58 16.24
N LEU A 236 -1.60 17.71 15.58
CA LEU A 236 -2.44 18.91 15.63
C LEU A 236 -3.18 19.07 16.96
N VAL A 237 -3.20 18.05 17.81
CA VAL A 237 -3.90 18.10 19.10
C VAL A 237 -3.11 18.97 20.08
N ARG A 238 -3.81 19.86 20.78
CA ARG A 238 -3.24 20.63 21.88
C ARG A 238 -3.46 19.91 23.19
N TRP A 239 -2.37 19.57 23.88
CA TRP A 239 -2.40 18.90 25.17
C TRP A 239 -2.32 19.90 26.33
N PRO A 240 -3.15 19.75 27.39
CA PRO A 240 -3.04 20.58 28.59
C PRO A 240 -1.68 20.40 29.28
N SER A 241 -0.93 21.50 29.46
CA SER A 241 0.36 21.50 30.17
C SER A 241 0.49 22.71 31.09
N ASN A 242 0.56 22.46 32.40
CA ASN A 242 0.60 23.48 33.45
C ASN A 242 -0.53 24.53 33.31
N ARG A 243 -0.22 25.70 32.73
CA ARG A 243 -1.13 26.86 32.60
C ARG A 243 -1.58 27.15 31.17
N LYS A 244 -1.18 26.34 30.17
CA LYS A 244 -1.57 26.53 28.76
C LYS A 244 -1.67 25.19 28.03
N ALA A 245 -2.47 25.13 26.96
CA ALA A 245 -2.44 24.02 26.04
C ALA A 245 -1.26 24.19 25.05
N VAL A 246 -0.44 23.16 24.87
CA VAL A 246 0.69 23.15 23.92
C VAL A 246 0.44 22.10 22.83
N PRO A 247 0.92 22.29 21.59
CA PRO A 247 0.90 21.23 20.58
C PRO A 247 1.51 19.93 21.11
N MET A 248 0.94 18.78 20.77
CA MET A 248 1.44 17.49 21.23
C MET A 248 2.86 17.20 20.77
N GLU A 249 3.22 17.67 19.59
CA GLU A 249 4.57 17.59 19.02
C GLU A 249 5.63 18.38 19.82
N GLU A 250 5.23 19.37 20.63
CA GLU A 250 6.13 20.10 21.53
C GLU A 250 6.38 19.34 22.85
N LEU A 251 5.60 18.29 23.15
CA LEU A 251 5.85 17.42 24.29
C LEU A 251 7.04 16.50 24.01
N SER A 252 7.73 16.07 25.06
CA SER A 252 8.83 15.11 24.93
C SER A 252 8.82 14.06 26.04
N GLY A 253 9.42 12.91 25.74
CA GLY A 253 9.56 11.78 26.67
C GLY A 253 8.23 11.34 27.28
N ALA A 254 8.22 11.12 28.60
CA ALA A 254 7.08 10.57 29.31
C ALA A 254 5.79 11.40 29.19
N ALA A 255 5.89 12.72 28.99
CA ALA A 255 4.71 13.58 28.82
C ALA A 255 4.03 13.31 27.46
N GLN A 256 4.81 13.20 26.39
CA GLN A 256 4.30 12.86 25.06
C GLN A 256 3.75 11.43 25.02
N GLU A 257 4.49 10.46 25.57
CA GLU A 257 4.04 9.07 25.70
C GLU A 257 2.70 8.96 26.44
N THR A 258 2.56 9.69 27.55
CA THR A 258 1.31 9.70 28.33
C THR A 258 0.18 10.32 27.55
N ALA A 259 0.40 11.49 26.94
CA ALA A 259 -0.61 12.16 26.13
C ALA A 259 -1.11 11.26 24.99
N LEU A 260 -0.17 10.63 24.28
CA LEU A 260 -0.47 9.73 23.18
C LEU A 260 -1.26 8.51 23.64
N ALA A 261 -0.83 7.83 24.72
CA ALA A 261 -1.52 6.65 25.24
C ALA A 261 -2.98 6.95 25.62
N TYR A 262 -3.24 8.07 26.31
CA TYR A 262 -4.60 8.44 26.70
C TYR A 262 -5.48 8.80 25.50
N MET A 263 -4.94 9.53 24.51
CA MET A 263 -5.70 9.87 23.32
C MET A 263 -6.02 8.65 22.47
N VAL A 264 -5.04 7.80 22.23
CA VAL A 264 -5.23 6.58 21.43
C VAL A 264 -6.19 5.63 22.13
N ALA A 265 -6.10 5.47 23.46
CA ALA A 265 -7.07 4.70 24.24
C ALA A 265 -8.49 5.26 24.10
N GLY A 266 -8.66 6.58 24.29
CA GLY A 266 -9.97 7.24 24.19
C GLY A 266 -10.57 7.12 22.79
N LEU A 267 -9.76 7.33 21.75
CA LEU A 267 -10.18 7.15 20.36
C LEU A 267 -10.58 5.70 20.09
N ALA A 268 -9.75 4.74 20.50
CA ALA A 268 -9.98 3.35 20.19
C ALA A 268 -11.23 2.80 20.90
N LEU A 269 -11.52 3.24 22.12
CA LEU A 269 -12.77 2.93 22.83
C LEU A 269 -13.98 3.65 22.23
N THR A 270 -13.82 4.89 21.75
CA THR A 270 -14.92 5.67 21.16
C THR A 270 -15.36 5.11 19.81
N LEU A 271 -14.40 4.63 19.01
CA LEU A 271 -14.64 4.06 17.68
C LEU A 271 -14.85 2.54 17.71
N ASP A 272 -14.84 1.92 18.89
CA ASP A 272 -14.99 0.47 19.08
C ASP A 272 -13.99 -0.34 18.24
N LEU A 273 -12.70 0.01 18.32
CA LEU A 273 -11.64 -0.66 17.57
C LEU A 273 -11.31 -2.04 18.16
N SER A 274 -11.04 -3.01 17.29
CA SER A 274 -10.59 -4.35 17.68
C SER A 274 -9.11 -4.38 18.07
N ALA A 275 -8.29 -3.48 17.51
CA ALA A 275 -6.87 -3.42 17.78
C ALA A 275 -6.25 -2.02 17.61
N VAL A 276 -5.12 -1.82 18.28
CA VAL A 276 -4.13 -0.78 17.98
C VAL A 276 -2.80 -1.48 17.68
N VAL A 277 -2.29 -1.26 16.47
CA VAL A 277 -0.98 -1.74 16.02
C VAL A 277 0.03 -0.64 16.23
N ILE A 278 1.13 -0.91 16.92
CA ILE A 278 2.20 0.06 17.18
C ILE A 278 3.41 -0.29 16.32
N HIS A 279 3.88 0.66 15.53
CA HIS A 279 5.13 0.59 14.79
C HIS A 279 6.12 1.61 15.34
N GLN A 280 7.32 1.13 15.66
CA GLN A 280 8.46 1.94 16.09
C GLN A 280 9.68 1.58 15.25
N ASP A 281 10.33 2.57 14.67
CA ASP A 281 11.55 2.36 13.86
C ASP A 281 12.73 1.84 14.71
N GLN A 282 12.74 2.11 16.02
CA GLN A 282 13.71 1.54 16.97
C GLN A 282 12.97 0.83 18.10
N ALA A 283 13.11 -0.50 18.17
CA ALA A 283 12.46 -1.32 19.17
C ALA A 283 13.31 -1.39 20.46
N PRO A 284 12.85 -0.84 21.60
CA PRO A 284 12.99 -1.56 22.84
C PRO A 284 11.97 -2.71 22.84
N GLU A 285 12.37 -3.90 23.30
CA GLU A 285 11.56 -5.13 23.34
C GLU A 285 10.21 -5.01 24.08
N GLN A 286 9.95 -3.88 24.75
CA GLN A 286 8.66 -3.44 25.27
C GLN A 286 8.62 -1.91 25.28
N SER A 287 7.75 -1.30 24.46
CA SER A 287 7.57 0.14 24.50
C SER A 287 6.77 0.56 25.73
N ARG A 288 7.23 1.57 26.47
CA ARG A 288 6.46 2.19 27.58
C ARG A 288 5.08 2.66 27.12
N LEU A 289 4.97 3.10 25.86
CA LEU A 289 3.73 3.46 25.23
C LEU A 289 2.78 2.26 25.13
N GLN A 290 3.28 1.11 24.69
CA GLN A 290 2.49 -0.12 24.59
C GLN A 290 1.97 -0.55 25.96
N GLU A 291 2.84 -0.62 26.97
CA GLU A 291 2.44 -0.98 28.35
C GLU A 291 1.37 -0.03 28.89
N ARG A 292 1.58 1.28 28.71
CA ARG A 292 0.64 2.30 29.17
C ARG A 292 -0.69 2.20 28.46
N LEU A 293 -0.68 2.07 27.14
CA LEU A 293 -1.89 1.93 26.34
C LEU A 293 -2.66 0.66 26.74
N GLN A 294 -1.96 -0.47 26.91
CA GLN A 294 -2.53 -1.74 27.35
C GLN A 294 -3.19 -1.63 28.74
N GLY A 295 -2.65 -0.81 29.63
CA GLY A 295 -3.24 -0.53 30.94
C GLY A 295 -4.43 0.44 30.93
N LEU A 296 -4.62 1.21 29.86
CA LEU A 296 -5.72 2.17 29.71
C LEU A 296 -6.93 1.61 28.96
N VAL A 297 -6.73 0.54 28.20
CA VAL A 297 -7.78 -0.12 27.43
C VAL A 297 -8.29 -1.36 28.15
N THR A 298 -9.57 -1.68 27.98
CA THR A 298 -10.22 -2.83 28.62
C THR A 298 -10.99 -3.66 27.59
N GLY A 299 -11.37 -4.88 27.95
CA GLY A 299 -12.17 -5.74 27.08
C GLY A 299 -11.34 -6.46 26.03
N ASN A 300 -11.88 -6.60 24.82
CA ASN A 300 -11.27 -7.39 23.73
C ASN A 300 -10.31 -6.58 22.84
N LEU A 301 -10.06 -5.30 23.15
CA LEU A 301 -9.16 -4.46 22.38
C LEU A 301 -7.71 -4.94 22.55
N ARG A 302 -7.06 -5.25 21.43
CA ARG A 302 -5.68 -5.76 21.39
C ARG A 302 -4.68 -4.62 21.15
N VAL A 303 -3.64 -4.51 21.96
CA VAL A 303 -2.50 -3.63 21.65
C VAL A 303 -1.33 -4.51 21.22
N VAL A 304 -0.97 -4.45 19.94
CA VAL A 304 0.02 -5.34 19.33
C VAL A 304 1.11 -4.54 18.62
N ASN A 305 2.28 -5.12 18.46
CA ASN A 305 3.34 -4.53 17.66
C ASN A 305 3.17 -4.90 16.18
N SER A 306 3.58 -3.99 15.31
CA SER A 306 3.75 -4.21 13.87
C SER A 306 4.57 -5.48 13.64
N THR A 307 4.07 -6.35 12.76
CA THR A 307 4.77 -7.59 12.36
C THR A 307 5.59 -7.39 11.09
N LEU A 308 5.31 -6.33 10.35
CA LEU A 308 6.00 -5.99 9.11
C LEU A 308 7.25 -5.13 9.36
N GLY A 309 7.40 -4.59 10.58
CA GLY A 309 8.56 -3.81 11.00
C GLY A 309 8.83 -2.64 10.06
N GLN A 310 10.11 -2.31 9.86
CA GLN A 310 10.53 -1.14 9.06
C GLN A 310 10.00 -1.11 7.62
N ASN A 311 9.53 -2.25 7.11
CA ASN A 311 9.02 -2.36 5.74
C ASN A 311 7.51 -2.11 5.64
N ALA A 312 6.79 -1.93 6.76
CA ALA A 312 5.32 -1.79 6.77
C ALA A 312 4.83 -0.72 5.79
N VAL A 313 5.45 0.46 5.82
CA VAL A 313 5.06 1.59 4.96
C VAL A 313 5.31 1.30 3.48
N VAL A 314 6.49 0.78 3.13
CA VAL A 314 6.80 0.40 1.74
C VAL A 314 5.90 -0.73 1.26
N LEU A 315 5.62 -1.73 2.09
CA LEU A 315 4.67 -2.79 1.77
C LEU A 315 3.28 -2.21 1.49
N GLY A 316 2.83 -1.24 2.28
CA GLY A 316 1.59 -0.51 2.02
C GLY A 316 1.60 0.18 0.66
N ALA A 317 2.69 0.87 0.34
CA ALA A 317 2.89 1.52 -0.95
C ALA A 317 2.82 0.51 -2.11
N LEU A 318 3.44 -0.67 -1.95
CA LEU A 318 3.39 -1.75 -2.92
C LEU A 318 1.98 -2.35 -3.06
N VAL A 319 1.27 -2.56 -1.95
CA VAL A 319 -0.12 -3.04 -1.94
C VAL A 319 -1.03 -2.09 -2.70
N GLN A 320 -0.91 -0.78 -2.43
CA GLN A 320 -1.69 0.23 -3.12
C GLN A 320 -1.40 0.26 -4.63
N GLY A 321 -0.14 0.11 -5.02
CA GLY A 321 0.23 -0.03 -6.42
C GLY A 321 -0.32 -1.30 -7.08
N SER A 322 -0.38 -2.43 -6.35
CA SER A 322 -1.02 -3.66 -6.84
C SER A 322 -2.52 -3.48 -7.04
N GLU A 323 -3.22 -2.81 -6.13
CA GLU A 323 -4.66 -2.53 -6.29
C GLU A 323 -4.94 -1.66 -7.52
N LEU A 324 -4.10 -0.67 -7.80
CA LEU A 324 -4.19 0.14 -9.02
C LEU A 324 -3.93 -0.70 -10.28
N PHE A 325 -2.95 -1.59 -10.23
CA PHE A 325 -2.68 -2.54 -11.31
C PHE A 325 -3.91 -3.41 -11.60
N GLU A 326 -4.52 -3.97 -10.55
CA GLU A 326 -5.74 -4.77 -10.67
C GLU A 326 -6.90 -3.96 -11.25
N GLN A 327 -7.11 -2.74 -10.78
CA GLN A 327 -8.14 -1.84 -11.30
C GLN A 327 -7.93 -1.51 -12.77
N ALA A 328 -6.69 -1.21 -13.18
CA ALA A 328 -6.35 -0.90 -14.56
C ALA A 328 -6.53 -2.11 -15.48
N LEU A 329 -6.20 -3.33 -15.02
CA LEU A 329 -6.46 -4.56 -15.78
C LEU A 329 -7.96 -4.83 -15.98
N LEU A 330 -8.77 -4.49 -14.96
CA LEU A 330 -10.21 -4.72 -14.95
C LEU A 330 -11.01 -3.57 -15.58
N ALA A 331 -10.39 -2.41 -15.80
CA ALA A 331 -10.99 -1.30 -16.49
C ALA A 331 -11.44 -1.74 -17.88
N LEU A 332 -12.73 -1.56 -18.17
CA LEU A 332 -13.25 -1.73 -19.52
C LEU A 332 -12.71 -0.56 -20.35
N PRO A 333 -12.23 -0.77 -21.59
CA PRO A 333 -11.95 0.35 -22.48
C PRO A 333 -13.21 1.22 -22.57
N GLU A 334 -13.05 2.53 -22.43
CA GLU A 334 -14.15 3.46 -22.75
C GLU A 334 -14.50 3.27 -24.23
N PHE A 335 -15.75 2.87 -24.50
CA PHE A 335 -16.28 2.61 -25.84
C PHE A 335 -16.91 3.86 -26.45
#